data_AF-A0A9D8SAX2-F1
#
_entry.id   AF-A0A9D8SAX2-F1
#
_cell.length_a   1.000
_cell.length_b   1.000
_cell.length_c   1.000
_cell.angle_alpha   90.00
_cell.angle_beta   90.00
_cell.angle_gamma   90.00
#
_symmetry.space_group_name_H-M   'P 1'
#
loop_
_entity.id
_entity.type
_entity.pdbx_description
1 polymer ?
#
loop_
_entity_poly.entity_id
_entity_poly.type
_entity_poly.pdbx_seq_one_letter_code
_entity_poly.pdbx_strand_id
1 'polypeptide(L)'
;MDIKVKAPLDPGFEPMSVVCREFTKAVEAEGGEDIVIGVVRNKGYISTYKTRVYKEGHEKENCKYNERIVKTMLWIKGGYKVIIAGPVAIADYIKAAYSDGGIREFDAKFMARVYEHDFEVEHVAIENAPETYETTSPIGRHLDGCRIGFDAGGSDRKVSAVIDGETVYSEEVIWHPKTQSDPNYHYNGILEAMKTAASKMPRVDAIGVSSAGVYVDNRIMVASLFIKVADDDF
;
A
#
# COMPACT_ATOMS: atom_id res chain seq x y z
N MET A 1 8.65 -23.08 14.93
CA MET A 1 7.78 -22.39 15.91
C MET A 1 6.74 -23.38 16.41
N ASP A 2 6.55 -23.51 17.72
CA ASP A 2 5.48 -24.37 18.27
C ASP A 2 4.23 -23.52 18.54
N ILE A 3 3.27 -23.54 17.62
CA ILE A 3 2.02 -22.79 17.72
C ILE A 3 0.93 -23.67 18.36
N LYS A 4 0.25 -23.14 19.39
CA LYS A 4 -0.83 -23.84 20.12
C LYS A 4 -1.94 -24.36 19.19
N VAL A 5 -2.22 -23.63 18.12
CA VAL A 5 -3.20 -23.99 17.08
C VAL A 5 -2.49 -24.01 15.74
N LYS A 6 -2.41 -25.18 15.10
CA LYS A 6 -1.82 -25.34 13.77
C LYS A 6 -2.85 -25.00 12.70
N ALA A 7 -2.42 -24.30 11.65
CA ALA A 7 -3.29 -24.02 10.51
C ALA A 7 -3.48 -25.29 9.66
N PRO A 8 -4.70 -25.87 9.58
CA PRO A 8 -4.90 -27.16 8.92
C PRO A 8 -4.73 -27.10 7.39
N LEU A 9 -4.93 -25.91 6.80
CA LEU A 9 -4.83 -25.69 5.35
C LEU A 9 -3.47 -25.12 4.91
N ASP A 10 -2.65 -24.67 5.86
CA ASP A 10 -1.30 -24.18 5.60
C ASP A 10 -0.35 -24.67 6.70
N PRO A 11 0.17 -25.90 6.58
CA PRO A 11 1.07 -26.48 7.58
C PRO A 11 2.37 -25.69 7.78
N GLY A 12 2.75 -24.83 6.83
CA GLY A 12 3.93 -23.97 6.89
C GLY A 12 3.65 -22.59 7.47
N PHE A 13 2.40 -22.29 7.87
CA PHE A 13 2.03 -20.99 8.39
C PHE A 13 2.78 -20.63 9.67
N GLU A 14 3.51 -19.52 9.62
CA GLU A 14 4.12 -18.89 10.78
C GLU A 14 3.43 -17.53 11.02
N PRO A 15 2.68 -17.36 12.13
CA PRO A 15 2.06 -16.09 12.42
C PRO A 15 3.14 -15.04 12.71
N MET A 16 3.23 -14.02 11.84
CA MET A 16 4.28 -13.00 11.94
C MET A 16 4.26 -12.27 13.29
N SER A 17 3.10 -12.12 13.93
CA SER A 17 2.99 -11.54 15.27
C SER A 17 3.74 -12.34 16.34
N VAL A 18 3.81 -13.67 16.20
CA VAL A 18 4.58 -14.55 17.09
C VAL A 18 6.06 -14.45 16.74
N VAL A 19 6.42 -14.49 15.44
CA VAL A 19 7.80 -14.34 14.97
C VAL A 19 8.40 -13.03 15.52
N CYS A 20 7.70 -11.91 15.37
CA CYS A 20 8.18 -10.62 15.85
C CYS A 20 8.35 -10.61 17.37
N ARG A 21 7.37 -11.12 18.11
CA ARG A 21 7.43 -11.14 19.57
C ARG A 21 8.59 -12.00 20.09
N GLU A 22 8.81 -13.17 19.50
CA GLU A 22 9.89 -14.08 19.90
C GLU A 22 11.26 -13.51 19.52
N PHE A 23 11.40 -12.96 18.32
CA PHE A 23 12.63 -12.29 17.86
C PHE A 23 13.01 -11.14 18.79
N THR A 24 12.09 -10.20 19.04
CA THR A 24 12.37 -9.03 19.90
C THR A 24 12.73 -9.47 21.32
N LYS A 25 12.00 -10.45 21.89
CA LYS A 25 12.31 -10.96 23.24
C LYS A 25 13.70 -11.58 23.32
N ALA A 26 14.11 -12.34 22.31
CA ALA A 26 15.41 -13.00 22.29
C ALA A 26 16.55 -12.00 22.08
N VAL A 27 16.38 -11.02 21.18
CA VAL A 27 17.33 -9.90 21.00
C VAL A 27 17.53 -9.12 22.30
N GLU A 28 16.44 -8.80 23.01
CA GLU A 28 16.51 -8.07 24.28
C GLU A 28 17.28 -8.84 25.35
N ALA A 29 17.09 -10.16 25.42
CA ALA A 29 17.79 -11.02 26.38
C ALA A 29 19.31 -11.05 26.15
N GLU A 30 19.76 -10.87 24.90
CA GLU A 30 21.18 -10.84 24.51
C GLU A 30 21.75 -9.42 24.42
N GLY A 31 20.95 -8.42 24.82
CA GLY A 31 21.37 -7.02 24.92
C GLY A 31 21.24 -6.22 23.63
N GLY A 32 21.21 -6.85 22.44
CA GLY A 32 20.88 -6.28 21.13
C GLY A 32 21.57 -4.96 20.74
N GLU A 33 21.25 -4.47 19.54
CA GLU A 33 21.55 -3.10 19.11
C GLU A 33 20.37 -2.49 18.35
N ASP A 34 20.32 -1.16 18.30
CA ASP A 34 19.16 -0.44 17.77
C ASP A 34 19.19 -0.35 16.25
N ILE A 35 18.00 -0.39 15.65
CA ILE A 35 17.80 -0.15 14.23
C ILE A 35 16.52 0.66 14.02
N VAL A 36 16.57 1.58 13.06
CA VAL A 36 15.39 2.33 12.59
C VAL A 36 15.22 2.10 11.10
N ILE A 37 14.04 1.63 10.71
CA ILE A 37 13.63 1.48 9.32
C ILE A 37 12.72 2.66 8.97
N GLY A 38 13.12 3.48 8.01
CA GLY A 38 12.30 4.54 7.42
C GLY A 38 11.75 4.14 6.06
N VAL A 39 10.51 4.52 5.77
CA VAL A 39 9.94 4.47 4.42
C VAL A 39 9.50 5.88 4.03
N VAL A 40 10.07 6.38 2.93
CA VAL A 40 9.79 7.71 2.38
C VAL A 40 8.82 7.59 1.22
N ARG A 41 7.83 8.49 1.18
CA ARG A 41 6.80 8.56 0.14
C ARG A 41 6.55 9.99 -0.32
N ASN A 42 5.44 10.19 -1.04
CA ASN A 42 5.03 11.48 -1.59
C ASN A 42 5.05 12.61 -0.54
N LYS A 43 5.32 13.83 -0.99
CA LYS A 43 5.41 15.05 -0.15
C LYS A 43 6.46 14.97 0.97
N GLY A 44 7.43 14.07 0.82
CA GLY A 44 8.50 13.85 1.79
C GLY A 44 8.06 13.15 3.06
N TYR A 45 6.85 12.55 3.09
CA TYR A 45 6.40 11.84 4.30
C TYR A 45 7.27 10.63 4.60
N ILE A 46 7.52 10.42 5.88
CA ILE A 46 8.36 9.33 6.39
C ILE A 46 7.59 8.57 7.46
N SER A 47 7.42 7.27 7.27
CA SER A 47 7.01 6.36 8.36
C SER A 47 8.24 5.66 8.89
N THR A 48 8.42 5.65 10.21
CA THR A 48 9.54 4.94 10.85
C THR A 48 9.07 3.76 11.70
N TYR A 49 9.88 2.71 11.73
CA TYR A 49 9.74 1.58 12.64
C TYR A 49 11.04 1.42 13.42
N LYS A 50 10.96 1.60 14.74
CA LYS A 50 12.09 1.51 15.66
C LYS A 50 12.05 0.15 16.35
N THR A 51 13.15 -0.60 16.31
CA THR A 51 13.27 -1.92 16.93
C THR A 51 14.72 -2.20 17.29
N ARG A 52 15.00 -3.42 17.77
CA ARG A 52 16.34 -3.89 18.09
C ARG A 52 16.64 -5.18 17.33
N VAL A 53 17.90 -5.39 17.00
CA VAL A 53 18.43 -6.57 16.32
C VAL A 53 19.55 -7.21 17.13
N TYR A 54 19.87 -8.45 16.83
CA TYR A 54 21.05 -9.09 17.42
C TYR A 54 22.32 -8.35 16.99
N LYS A 55 23.36 -8.43 17.82
CA LYS A 55 24.72 -8.03 17.43
C LYS A 55 25.32 -9.08 16.48
N GLU A 56 26.61 -8.95 16.16
CA GLU A 56 27.35 -9.84 15.25
C GLU A 56 27.09 -11.35 15.47
N GLY A 57 27.05 -12.12 14.39
CA GLY A 57 26.88 -13.59 14.40
C GLY A 57 25.46 -14.09 14.16
N HIS A 58 24.49 -13.19 13.99
CA HIS A 58 23.07 -13.49 13.75
C HIS A 58 22.54 -12.81 12.48
N GLU A 59 23.40 -12.65 11.48
CA GLU A 59 23.09 -11.90 10.26
C GLU A 59 21.88 -12.49 9.53
N LYS A 60 21.73 -13.82 9.53
CA LYS A 60 20.62 -14.50 8.87
C LYS A 60 19.28 -14.19 9.53
N GLU A 61 19.21 -14.25 10.86
CA GLU A 61 18.02 -13.94 11.66
C GLU A 61 17.64 -12.47 11.50
N ASN A 62 18.62 -11.59 11.65
CA ASN A 62 18.46 -10.15 11.46
C ASN A 62 17.93 -9.82 10.06
N CYS A 63 18.55 -10.36 9.01
CA CYS A 63 18.15 -10.10 7.63
C CYS A 63 16.74 -10.62 7.34
N LYS A 64 16.43 -11.87 7.75
CA LYS A 64 15.10 -12.47 7.53
C LYS A 64 14.00 -11.65 8.22
N TYR A 65 14.24 -11.22 9.46
CA TYR A 65 13.29 -10.42 10.22
C TYR A 65 13.07 -9.04 9.57
N ASN A 66 14.14 -8.29 9.34
CA ASN A 66 14.04 -6.92 8.85
C ASN A 66 13.50 -6.84 7.42
N GLU A 67 13.79 -7.82 6.57
CA GLU A 67 13.18 -7.94 5.24
C GLU A 67 11.66 -7.97 5.30
N ARG A 68 11.10 -8.79 6.21
CA ARG A 68 9.65 -8.88 6.40
C ARG A 68 9.07 -7.58 6.95
N ILE A 69 9.79 -6.89 7.83
CA ILE A 69 9.37 -5.58 8.34
C ILE A 69 9.36 -4.54 7.21
N VAL A 70 10.42 -4.45 6.40
CA VAL A 70 10.49 -3.53 5.25
C VAL A 70 9.34 -3.80 4.29
N LYS A 71 9.11 -5.06 3.91
CA LYS A 71 7.96 -5.43 3.07
C LYS A 71 6.64 -4.99 3.70
N THR A 72 6.44 -5.28 4.99
CA THR A 72 5.22 -4.90 5.70
C THR A 72 5.00 -3.39 5.68
N MET A 73 6.04 -2.61 5.94
CA MET A 73 5.95 -1.14 5.90
C MET A 73 5.59 -0.63 4.51
N LEU A 74 6.24 -1.13 3.46
CA LEU A 74 5.95 -0.74 2.08
C LEU A 74 4.49 -1.04 1.70
N TRP A 75 3.94 -2.19 2.08
CA TRP A 75 2.57 -2.56 1.71
C TRP A 75 1.48 -1.93 2.60
N ILE A 76 1.82 -1.45 3.81
CA ILE A 76 0.88 -0.72 4.67
C ILE A 76 0.90 0.78 4.38
N LYS A 77 2.08 1.35 4.15
CA LYS A 77 2.29 2.81 4.07
C LYS A 77 2.52 3.30 2.65
N GLY A 78 3.10 2.45 1.80
CA GLY A 78 3.65 2.84 0.50
C GLY A 78 4.93 3.68 0.65
N GLY A 79 5.84 3.54 -0.30
CA GLY A 79 6.99 4.43 -0.46
C GLY A 79 7.95 3.94 -1.55
N TYR A 80 8.73 4.86 -2.11
CA TYR A 80 9.74 4.55 -3.13
C TYR A 80 11.14 4.40 -2.54
N LYS A 81 11.34 4.79 -1.28
CA LYS A 81 12.65 4.76 -0.64
C LYS A 81 12.60 4.17 0.75
N VAL A 82 13.53 3.27 1.03
CA VAL A 82 13.77 2.65 2.33
C VAL A 82 15.07 3.20 2.90
N ILE A 83 15.03 3.65 4.15
CA ILE A 83 16.22 4.08 4.90
C ILE A 83 16.45 3.06 6.01
N ILE A 84 17.65 2.48 6.07
CA ILE A 84 18.07 1.59 7.15
C ILE A 84 19.12 2.32 7.98
N ALA A 85 18.73 2.72 9.19
CA ALA A 85 19.63 3.32 10.17
C ALA A 85 20.06 2.27 11.18
N GLY A 86 21.32 1.85 11.16
CA GLY A 86 21.83 0.75 12.01
C GLY A 86 22.85 -0.14 11.29
N PRO A 87 22.90 -1.45 11.59
CA PRO A 87 23.91 -2.35 11.04
C PRO A 87 23.93 -2.40 9.51
N VAL A 88 25.11 -2.14 8.93
CA VAL A 88 25.30 -2.07 7.46
C VAL A 88 24.95 -3.38 6.76
N ALA A 89 25.21 -4.53 7.40
CA ALA A 89 24.90 -5.84 6.84
C ALA A 89 23.40 -6.02 6.52
N ILE A 90 22.52 -5.43 7.35
CA ILE A 90 21.07 -5.45 7.11
C ILE A 90 20.74 -4.54 5.92
N ALA A 91 21.31 -3.34 5.88
CA ALA A 91 21.08 -2.41 4.77
C ALA A 91 21.52 -2.98 3.42
N ASP A 92 22.70 -3.60 3.37
CA ASP A 92 23.23 -4.26 2.16
C ASP A 92 22.33 -5.43 1.73
N TYR A 93 21.86 -6.24 2.68
CA TYR A 93 20.93 -7.33 2.39
C TYR A 93 19.61 -6.80 1.82
N ILE A 94 19.01 -5.76 2.43
CA ILE A 94 17.77 -5.16 1.93
C ILE A 94 17.99 -4.55 0.55
N LYS A 95 19.11 -3.85 0.34
CA LYS A 95 19.45 -3.27 -0.97
C LYS A 95 19.55 -4.36 -2.04
N ALA A 96 20.24 -5.47 -1.76
CA ALA A 96 20.31 -6.60 -2.68
C ALA A 96 18.94 -7.25 -2.92
N ALA A 97 18.12 -7.40 -1.88
CA ALA A 97 16.79 -7.99 -2.00
C ALA A 97 15.86 -7.18 -2.92
N TYR A 98 15.94 -5.85 -2.88
CA TYR A 98 15.10 -4.93 -3.66
C TYR A 98 15.73 -4.47 -4.98
N SER A 99 16.92 -4.97 -5.34
CA SER A 99 17.54 -4.73 -6.65
C SER A 99 16.98 -5.64 -7.74
N ASP A 100 17.33 -5.39 -9.00
CA ASP A 100 17.01 -6.29 -10.12
C ASP A 100 17.55 -7.71 -9.87
N GLY A 101 16.70 -8.72 -10.10
CA GLY A 101 16.98 -10.12 -9.79
C GLY A 101 16.87 -10.49 -8.30
N GLY A 102 16.62 -9.51 -7.43
CA GLY A 102 16.43 -9.70 -6.00
C GLY A 102 15.08 -10.33 -5.65
N ILE A 103 14.98 -10.91 -4.45
CA ILE A 103 13.75 -11.56 -3.95
C ILE A 103 12.55 -10.62 -3.75
N ARG A 104 12.76 -9.30 -3.89
CA ARG A 104 11.79 -8.21 -3.77
C ARG A 104 11.76 -7.30 -5.00
N GLU A 105 12.31 -7.74 -6.12
CA GLU A 105 12.29 -6.99 -7.39
C GLU A 105 10.87 -6.55 -7.77
N PHE A 106 9.88 -7.44 -7.62
CA PHE A 106 8.47 -7.08 -7.86
C PHE A 106 8.00 -5.94 -6.96
N ASP A 107 8.28 -6.03 -5.66
CA ASP A 107 7.87 -5.01 -4.68
C ASP A 107 8.53 -3.65 -5.00
N ALA A 108 9.82 -3.67 -5.38
CA ALA A 108 10.56 -2.48 -5.79
C ALA A 108 9.97 -1.83 -7.04
N LYS A 109 9.77 -2.61 -8.12
CA LYS A 109 9.19 -2.12 -9.39
C LYS A 109 7.77 -1.62 -9.22
N PHE A 110 6.97 -2.30 -8.41
CA PHE A 110 5.61 -1.89 -8.11
C PHE A 110 5.59 -0.53 -7.40
N MET A 111 6.40 -0.36 -6.35
CA MET A 111 6.48 0.90 -5.63
C MET A 111 7.07 2.03 -6.48
N ALA A 112 8.08 1.72 -7.32
CA ALA A 112 8.64 2.68 -8.25
C ALA A 112 7.58 3.24 -9.22
N ARG A 113 6.73 2.37 -9.79
CA ARG A 113 5.59 2.77 -10.62
C ARG A 113 4.59 3.61 -9.83
N VAL A 114 4.23 3.18 -8.61
CA VAL A 114 3.23 3.87 -7.78
C VAL A 114 3.63 5.32 -7.48
N TYR A 115 4.92 5.57 -7.27
CA TYR A 115 5.43 6.89 -6.87
C TYR A 115 6.13 7.65 -8.00
N GLU A 116 6.19 7.07 -9.21
CA GLU A 116 6.91 7.62 -10.37
C GLU A 116 8.35 8.03 -10.03
N HIS A 117 9.02 7.17 -9.27
CA HIS A 117 10.38 7.40 -8.78
C HIS A 117 11.14 6.08 -8.74
N ASP A 118 12.43 6.10 -9.01
CA ASP A 118 13.27 4.90 -8.85
C ASP A 118 13.22 4.40 -7.41
N PHE A 119 13.23 3.07 -7.24
CA PHE A 119 13.21 2.48 -5.91
C PHE A 119 14.60 2.54 -5.27
N GLU A 120 14.70 3.05 -4.06
CA GLU A 120 15.98 3.26 -3.37
C GLU A 120 16.04 2.56 -2.02
N VAL A 121 17.22 2.05 -1.69
CA VAL A 121 17.58 1.62 -0.34
C VAL A 121 18.84 2.38 0.08
N GLU A 122 18.71 3.18 1.13
CA GLU A 122 19.79 3.99 1.71
C GLU A 122 20.18 3.46 3.08
N HIS A 123 21.49 3.44 3.37
CA HIS A 123 22.03 3.20 4.69
C HIS A 123 22.43 4.52 5.34
N VAL A 124 22.11 4.67 6.62
CA VAL A 124 22.61 5.77 7.45
C VAL A 124 23.10 5.24 8.80
N ALA A 125 23.95 6.01 9.47
CA ALA A 125 24.31 5.72 10.85
C ALA A 125 23.11 5.94 11.78
N ILE A 126 23.07 5.25 12.93
CA ILE A 126 21.91 5.27 13.84
C ILE A 126 21.63 6.67 14.39
N GLU A 127 22.66 7.48 14.59
CA GLU A 127 22.58 8.89 15.00
C GLU A 127 21.89 9.79 13.95
N ASN A 128 21.85 9.35 12.70
CA ASN A 128 21.18 10.02 11.59
C ASN A 128 19.86 9.32 11.22
N ALA A 129 19.31 8.50 12.12
CA ALA A 129 18.05 7.82 11.89
C ALA A 129 16.93 8.82 11.53
N PRO A 130 16.10 8.51 10.53
CA PRO A 130 15.01 9.39 10.16
C PRO A 130 13.97 9.46 11.29
N GLU A 131 13.27 10.57 11.36
CA GLU A 131 12.09 10.73 12.23
C GLU A 131 10.80 10.57 11.42
N THR A 132 9.75 10.11 12.10
CA THR A 132 8.42 10.04 11.48
C THR A 132 7.94 11.44 11.13
N TYR A 133 7.57 11.63 9.87
CA TYR A 133 6.94 12.83 9.36
C TYR A 133 5.70 12.45 8.57
N GLU A 134 4.53 12.58 9.18
CA GLU A 134 3.24 12.29 8.55
C GLU A 134 2.29 13.47 8.75
N THR A 135 1.42 13.72 7.77
CA THR A 135 0.31 14.66 7.93
C THR A 135 -1.01 13.90 7.96
N THR A 136 -1.98 14.44 8.70
CA THR A 136 -3.37 14.01 8.61
C THR A 136 -4.16 15.10 7.89
N SER A 137 -5.01 14.69 6.96
CA SER A 137 -6.00 15.58 6.35
C SER A 137 -7.38 15.14 6.83
N PRO A 138 -8.23 16.06 7.30
CA PRO A 138 -9.60 15.71 7.66
C PRO A 138 -10.33 15.22 6.40
N ILE A 139 -10.82 13.98 6.44
CA ILE A 139 -11.61 13.36 5.35
C ILE A 139 -13.05 13.94 5.30
N GLY A 140 -13.42 14.75 6.30
CA GLY A 140 -14.74 15.37 6.41
C GLY A 140 -15.85 14.36 6.74
N ARG A 141 -17.04 14.88 7.02
CA ARG A 141 -18.33 14.16 7.12
C ARG A 141 -19.41 15.00 6.48
N HIS A 142 -19.07 15.58 5.33
CA HIS A 142 -19.94 16.49 4.62
C HIS A 142 -21.05 15.66 3.97
N LEU A 143 -22.21 15.63 4.61
CA LEU A 143 -23.39 14.93 4.10
C LEU A 143 -24.24 15.85 3.22
N ASP A 144 -24.18 17.16 3.48
CA ASP A 144 -24.96 18.19 2.79
C ASP A 144 -24.66 18.23 1.28
N GLY A 145 -25.67 18.60 0.49
CA GLY A 145 -25.59 18.75 -0.96
C GLY A 145 -25.88 17.49 -1.75
N CYS A 146 -25.77 17.59 -3.06
CA CYS A 146 -26.02 16.51 -4.02
C CYS A 146 -24.71 15.80 -4.38
N ARG A 147 -24.57 14.53 -4.01
CA ARG A 147 -23.31 13.78 -4.06
C ARG A 147 -23.47 12.48 -4.82
N ILE A 148 -22.41 12.07 -5.53
CA ILE A 148 -22.34 10.76 -6.16
C ILE A 148 -21.30 9.91 -5.45
N GLY A 149 -21.69 8.71 -5.04
CA GLY A 149 -20.77 7.64 -4.63
C GLY A 149 -20.65 6.62 -5.75
N PHE A 150 -19.44 6.26 -6.14
CA PHE A 150 -19.18 5.25 -7.17
C PHE A 150 -18.21 4.21 -6.66
N ASP A 151 -18.54 2.93 -6.84
CA ASP A 151 -17.66 1.81 -6.57
C ASP A 151 -17.30 1.12 -7.89
N ALA A 152 -16.04 1.27 -8.28
CA ALA A 152 -15.47 0.73 -9.50
C ALA A 152 -14.89 -0.67 -9.24
N GLY A 153 -15.77 -1.66 -9.18
CA GLY A 153 -15.42 -3.06 -8.97
C GLY A 153 -14.92 -3.76 -10.23
N GLY A 154 -14.27 -4.92 -10.03
CA GLY A 154 -13.76 -5.74 -11.14
C GLY A 154 -14.81 -6.64 -11.83
N SER A 155 -15.98 -6.79 -11.22
CA SER A 155 -17.10 -7.64 -11.65
C SER A 155 -18.40 -6.87 -11.90
N ASP A 156 -18.51 -5.71 -11.29
CA ASP A 156 -19.67 -4.85 -11.30
C ASP A 156 -19.22 -3.42 -11.03
N ARG A 157 -20.05 -2.46 -11.42
CA ARG A 157 -19.94 -1.07 -11.05
C ARG A 157 -21.20 -0.69 -10.29
N LYS A 158 -21.04 -0.02 -9.15
CA LYS A 158 -22.15 0.46 -8.34
C LYS A 158 -22.10 1.97 -8.29
N VAL A 159 -23.26 2.62 -8.41
CA VAL A 159 -23.34 4.07 -8.25
C VAL A 159 -24.56 4.44 -7.42
N SER A 160 -24.40 5.44 -6.57
CA SER A 160 -25.46 5.99 -5.73
C SER A 160 -25.50 7.52 -5.85
N ALA A 161 -26.71 8.06 -5.85
CA ALA A 161 -26.98 9.49 -5.75
C ALA A 161 -27.52 9.79 -4.35
N VAL A 162 -26.94 10.78 -3.68
CA VAL A 162 -27.22 11.11 -2.28
C VAL A 162 -27.53 12.61 -2.18
N ILE A 163 -28.62 12.99 -1.51
CA ILE A 163 -28.96 14.38 -1.20
C ILE A 163 -29.00 14.54 0.31
N ASP A 164 -28.16 15.41 0.86
CA ASP A 164 -28.11 15.73 2.30
C ASP A 164 -27.97 14.47 3.20
N GLY A 165 -27.17 13.51 2.74
CA GLY A 165 -26.94 12.23 3.42
C GLY A 165 -27.95 11.13 3.11
N GLU A 166 -29.07 11.44 2.46
CA GLU A 166 -30.11 10.47 2.10
C GLU A 166 -29.90 9.92 0.69
N THR A 167 -29.88 8.59 0.56
CA THR A 167 -29.71 7.93 -0.75
C THR A 167 -31.01 8.01 -1.55
N VAL A 168 -31.02 8.78 -2.63
CA VAL A 168 -32.20 8.94 -3.51
C VAL A 168 -32.18 7.99 -4.70
N TYR A 169 -31.02 7.39 -4.99
CA TYR A 169 -30.87 6.40 -6.05
C TYR A 169 -29.64 5.51 -5.80
N SER A 170 -29.73 4.24 -6.18
CA SER A 170 -28.59 3.34 -6.27
C SER A 170 -28.82 2.29 -7.35
N GLU A 171 -27.76 1.91 -8.06
CA GLU A 171 -27.77 0.80 -9.01
C GLU A 171 -26.49 -0.02 -8.92
N GLU A 172 -26.57 -1.24 -9.45
CA GLU A 172 -25.46 -2.14 -9.66
C GLU A 172 -25.56 -2.71 -11.06
N VAL A 173 -24.50 -2.53 -11.85
CA VAL A 173 -24.43 -2.99 -13.23
C VAL A 173 -23.24 -3.92 -13.37
N ILE A 174 -23.49 -5.14 -13.86
CA ILE A 174 -22.42 -6.10 -14.16
C ILE A 174 -21.57 -5.55 -15.31
N TRP A 175 -20.25 -5.65 -15.16
CA TRP A 175 -19.28 -5.33 -16.21
C TRP A 175 -17.97 -6.10 -15.98
N HIS A 176 -17.07 -6.13 -16.97
CA HIS A 176 -15.87 -6.98 -16.92
C HIS A 176 -14.60 -6.22 -17.29
N PRO A 177 -14.23 -5.15 -16.55
CA PRO A 177 -13.12 -4.27 -16.91
C PRO A 177 -11.77 -5.01 -16.96
N LYS A 178 -11.57 -6.02 -16.10
CA LYS A 178 -10.34 -6.82 -16.04
C LYS A 178 -10.02 -7.59 -17.33
N THR A 179 -10.97 -7.74 -18.24
CA THR A 179 -10.79 -8.42 -19.53
C THR A 179 -10.84 -7.48 -20.72
N GLN A 180 -10.96 -6.17 -20.49
CA GLN A 180 -11.16 -5.16 -21.53
C GLN A 180 -9.90 -4.31 -21.69
N SER A 181 -9.33 -4.33 -22.89
CA SER A 181 -8.14 -3.55 -23.22
C SER A 181 -8.44 -2.17 -23.80
N ASP A 182 -9.64 -1.95 -24.33
CA ASP A 182 -10.06 -0.65 -24.90
C ASP A 182 -10.36 0.35 -23.76
N PRO A 183 -9.59 1.47 -23.65
CA PRO A 183 -9.85 2.51 -22.65
C PRO A 183 -11.27 3.09 -22.73
N ASN A 184 -11.86 3.13 -23.93
CA ASN A 184 -13.20 3.68 -24.11
C ASN A 184 -14.27 2.83 -23.41
N TYR A 185 -14.08 1.52 -23.28
CA TYR A 185 -14.97 0.67 -22.50
C TYR A 185 -15.07 1.17 -21.05
N HIS A 186 -13.90 1.41 -20.44
CA HIS A 186 -13.81 1.87 -19.06
C HIS A 186 -14.38 3.27 -18.91
N TYR A 187 -13.97 4.19 -19.78
CA TYR A 187 -14.44 5.57 -19.78
C TYR A 187 -15.96 5.64 -19.92
N ASN A 188 -16.53 4.95 -20.91
CA ASN A 188 -17.96 4.97 -21.15
C ASN A 188 -18.75 4.36 -19.98
N GLY A 189 -18.28 3.25 -19.41
CA GLY A 189 -18.92 2.64 -18.25
C GLY A 189 -18.91 3.54 -17.01
N ILE A 190 -17.80 4.23 -16.74
CA ILE A 190 -17.72 5.19 -15.63
C ILE A 190 -18.61 6.40 -15.91
N LEU A 191 -18.52 6.99 -17.10
CA LEU A 191 -19.28 8.18 -17.48
C LEU A 191 -20.80 7.93 -17.45
N GLU A 192 -21.24 6.76 -17.92
CA GLU A 192 -22.64 6.36 -17.88
C GLU A 192 -23.14 6.29 -16.44
N ALA A 193 -22.40 5.65 -15.53
CA ALA A 193 -22.78 5.57 -14.11
C ALA A 193 -22.93 6.98 -13.50
N MET A 194 -21.97 7.86 -13.77
CA MET A 194 -22.02 9.25 -13.28
C MET A 194 -23.24 10.00 -13.82
N LYS A 195 -23.52 9.89 -15.12
CA LYS A 195 -24.68 10.54 -15.75
C LYS A 195 -26.00 10.00 -15.21
N THR A 196 -26.10 8.69 -15.02
CA THR A 196 -27.32 8.06 -14.48
C THR A 196 -27.60 8.56 -13.06
N ALA A 197 -26.61 8.56 -12.17
CA ALA A 197 -26.78 9.08 -10.82
C ALA A 197 -27.07 10.60 -10.81
N ALA A 198 -26.35 11.39 -11.61
CA ALA A 198 -26.58 12.82 -11.73
C ALA A 198 -28.01 13.17 -12.17
N SER A 199 -28.62 12.36 -13.04
CA SER A 199 -30.00 12.57 -13.52
C SER A 199 -31.07 12.49 -12.42
N LYS A 200 -30.72 11.98 -11.23
CA LYS A 200 -31.64 11.80 -10.09
C LYS A 200 -31.61 12.96 -9.10
N MET A 201 -30.80 13.99 -9.39
CA MET A 201 -30.58 15.15 -8.50
C MET A 201 -30.62 16.45 -9.30
N PRO A 202 -30.91 17.60 -8.66
CA PRO A 202 -30.95 18.89 -9.35
C PRO A 202 -29.57 19.40 -9.80
N ARG A 203 -28.49 18.93 -9.17
CA ARG A 203 -27.09 19.27 -9.49
C ARG A 203 -26.15 18.21 -8.91
N VAL A 204 -24.84 18.34 -9.14
CA VAL A 204 -23.80 17.53 -8.51
C VAL A 204 -22.82 18.48 -7.83
N ASP A 205 -22.69 18.36 -6.51
CA ASP A 205 -21.77 19.16 -5.69
C ASP A 205 -20.44 18.42 -5.46
N ALA A 206 -20.45 17.08 -5.38
CA ALA A 206 -19.25 16.27 -5.21
C ALA A 206 -19.39 14.83 -5.75
N ILE A 207 -18.26 14.21 -6.12
CA ILE A 207 -18.16 12.81 -6.53
C ILE A 207 -17.07 12.13 -5.70
N GLY A 208 -17.40 11.00 -5.10
CA GLY A 208 -16.45 10.11 -4.44
C GLY A 208 -16.37 8.78 -5.18
N VAL A 209 -15.14 8.31 -5.44
CA VAL A 209 -14.89 7.05 -6.13
C VAL A 209 -14.10 6.12 -5.22
N SER A 210 -14.67 4.94 -4.96
CA SER A 210 -13.97 3.75 -4.48
C SER A 210 -13.50 2.96 -5.70
N SER A 211 -12.24 2.52 -5.70
CA SER A 211 -11.73 1.64 -6.75
C SER A 211 -10.64 0.73 -6.21
N ALA A 212 -10.54 -0.47 -6.78
CA ALA A 212 -9.51 -1.44 -6.46
C ALA A 212 -8.17 -1.06 -7.14
N GLY A 213 -7.35 -0.28 -6.42
CA GLY A 213 -6.05 0.17 -6.89
C GLY A 213 -5.39 1.18 -5.95
N VAL A 214 -4.26 1.72 -6.41
CA VAL A 214 -3.49 2.79 -5.79
C VAL A 214 -3.75 4.08 -6.58
N TYR A 215 -4.25 5.08 -5.86
CA TYR A 215 -4.51 6.42 -6.37
C TYR A 215 -3.70 7.43 -5.55
N VAL A 216 -2.96 8.30 -6.21
CA VAL A 216 -2.14 9.33 -5.57
C VAL A 216 -2.55 10.68 -6.15
N ASP A 217 -2.99 11.60 -5.29
CA ASP A 217 -3.41 12.95 -5.68
C ASP A 217 -4.39 12.95 -6.88
N ASN A 218 -5.43 12.10 -6.82
CA ASN A 218 -6.46 11.85 -7.85
C ASN A 218 -5.97 11.27 -9.18
N ARG A 219 -4.72 10.80 -9.26
CA ARG A 219 -4.19 10.04 -10.40
C ARG A 219 -4.23 8.55 -10.12
N ILE A 220 -4.60 7.78 -11.14
CA ILE A 220 -4.55 6.32 -11.09
C ILE A 220 -3.08 5.92 -11.27
N MET A 221 -2.50 5.21 -10.31
CA MET A 221 -1.10 4.75 -10.41
C MET A 221 -1.05 3.28 -10.81
N VAL A 222 -1.86 2.47 -10.14
CA VAL A 222 -2.07 1.05 -10.45
C VAL A 222 -3.49 0.71 -10.07
N ALA A 223 -4.38 0.37 -11.00
CA ALA A 223 -5.70 -0.12 -10.65
C ALA A 223 -6.04 -1.39 -11.40
N SER A 224 -6.61 -2.35 -10.67
CA SER A 224 -7.03 -3.64 -11.22
C SER A 224 -8.08 -3.50 -12.32
N LEU A 225 -8.78 -2.36 -12.35
CA LEU A 225 -9.72 -1.98 -13.39
C LEU A 225 -9.05 -1.95 -14.77
N PHE A 226 -7.82 -1.46 -14.85
CA PHE A 226 -7.13 -1.20 -16.12
C PHE A 226 -6.03 -2.24 -16.43
N ILE A 227 -6.04 -3.41 -15.79
CA ILE A 227 -4.94 -4.41 -15.91
C ILE A 227 -4.71 -4.93 -17.35
N LYS A 228 -5.66 -4.72 -18.26
CA LYS A 228 -5.55 -5.08 -19.69
C LYS A 228 -5.34 -3.89 -20.62
N VAL A 229 -5.39 -2.67 -20.10
CA VAL A 229 -5.07 -1.46 -20.85
C VAL A 229 -3.54 -1.38 -20.98
N ALA A 230 -3.05 -1.07 -22.18
CA ALA A 230 -1.61 -0.91 -22.40
C ALA A 230 -1.10 0.34 -21.70
N ASP A 231 0.19 0.35 -21.29
CA ASP A 231 0.75 1.50 -20.57
C ASP A 231 0.72 2.82 -21.39
N ASP A 232 0.79 2.76 -22.73
CA ASP A 232 0.68 3.94 -23.60
C ASP A 232 -0.74 4.54 -23.64
N ASP A 233 -1.75 3.75 -23.29
CA ASP A 233 -3.18 4.09 -23.30
C ASP A 233 -3.75 4.36 -21.88
N PHE A 234 -2.93 4.18 -20.85
CA PHE A 234 -3.30 4.26 -19.42
C PHE A 234 -3.22 5.69 -18.87
#